data_AF-A0A452IXF9-F1
#
_entry.id   AF-A0A452IXF9-F1
#
_cell.length_a   1.000
_cell.length_b   1.000
_cell.length_c   1.000
_cell.angle_alpha   90.00
_cell.angle_beta   90.00
_cell.angle_gamma   90.00
#
_symmetry.space_group_name_H-M   'P 1'
#
loop_
_entity.id
_entity.type
_entity.pdbx_description
1 polymer ?
#
loop_
_entity_poly.entity_id
_entity_poly.type
_entity_poly.pdbx_seq_one_letter_code
_entity_poly.pdbx_strand_id
1 'polypeptide(L)'
;MTAGSLWSCVFLLLFSSIRSLWAAEISCKSEDGDPVDWFLLYKLPKYIRKESPRTGLEYMYMDSLTQAWQLSKFLINMTQSALGQTLNQLYEAYISKNDSTAYVIYNDDVPHSKHYSWKQGHTKGFLFLDKSQGFWGIHSIPLFPPFPEEGYGYPPTGKQNAQMAICITFRYNQFAEIDKQLLCYNPNIYSCSIPDIFHPDLPNVQKLCVGSALPLIPWHHLSKLQSAQGENFLH
;
A
#
# COMPACT_ATOMS: atom_id res chain seq x y z
N MET A 1 -27.48 -12.42 70.86
CA MET A 1 -26.51 -13.02 69.91
C MET A 1 -27.24 -14.04 69.07
N THR A 2 -27.58 -13.71 67.82
CA THR A 2 -27.83 -14.64 66.71
C THR A 2 -27.92 -13.80 65.45
N ALA A 3 -27.14 -14.20 64.44
CA ALA A 3 -26.89 -13.50 63.21
C ALA A 3 -27.99 -13.74 62.17
N GLY A 4 -28.35 -12.71 61.41
CA GLY A 4 -29.14 -12.80 60.18
C GLY A 4 -28.31 -12.28 59.01
N SER A 5 -27.81 -13.21 58.19
CA SER A 5 -27.02 -12.95 56.98
C SER A 5 -27.90 -12.36 55.87
N LEU A 6 -27.57 -11.17 55.37
CA LEU A 6 -28.15 -10.58 54.16
C LEU A 6 -27.27 -10.97 52.97
N TRP A 7 -27.77 -11.88 52.14
CA TRP A 7 -27.14 -12.27 50.88
C TRP A 7 -27.47 -11.20 49.82
N SER A 8 -26.51 -10.31 49.53
CA SER A 8 -26.59 -9.43 48.36
C SER A 8 -26.09 -10.19 47.12
N CYS A 9 -27.02 -10.59 46.25
CA CYS A 9 -26.69 -11.04 44.89
C CYS A 9 -26.24 -9.84 44.04
N VAL A 10 -24.94 -9.65 43.89
CA VAL A 10 -24.38 -8.73 42.90
C VAL A 10 -24.43 -9.42 41.54
N PHE A 11 -25.41 -9.05 40.71
CA PHE A 11 -25.42 -9.42 39.29
C PHE A 11 -24.33 -8.60 38.56
N LEU A 12 -23.16 -9.19 38.36
CA LEU A 12 -22.15 -8.69 37.44
C LEU A 12 -22.65 -8.88 36.00
N LEU A 13 -23.21 -7.81 35.42
CA LEU A 13 -23.45 -7.72 33.98
C LEU A 13 -22.10 -7.64 33.26
N LEU A 14 -21.54 -8.80 32.94
CA LEU A 14 -20.45 -8.94 31.96
C LEU A 14 -21.00 -8.52 30.59
N PHE A 15 -20.83 -7.25 30.24
CA PHE A 15 -20.88 -6.79 28.85
C PHE A 15 -19.68 -7.41 28.13
N SER A 16 -19.84 -8.66 27.70
CA SER A 16 -19.00 -9.27 26.67
C SER A 16 -19.18 -8.44 25.40
N SER A 17 -18.25 -7.51 25.17
CA SER A 17 -18.13 -6.84 23.88
C SER A 17 -17.82 -7.92 22.87
N ILE A 18 -18.84 -8.37 22.13
CA ILE A 18 -18.67 -9.15 20.91
C ILE A 18 -17.91 -8.25 19.96
N ARG A 19 -16.58 -8.33 19.99
CA ARG A 19 -15.74 -7.78 18.93
C ARG A 19 -16.10 -8.58 17.70
N SER A 20 -16.92 -7.98 16.85
CA SER A 20 -17.28 -8.53 15.56
C SER A 20 -15.97 -8.92 14.87
N LEU A 21 -15.75 -10.22 14.60
CA LEU A 21 -14.62 -10.71 13.79
C LEU A 21 -14.88 -10.32 12.34
N TRP A 22 -14.87 -9.03 12.04
CA TRP A 22 -14.69 -8.59 10.67
C TRP A 22 -13.20 -8.63 10.40
N ALA A 23 -12.80 -9.40 9.38
CA ALA A 23 -11.45 -9.30 8.85
C ALA A 23 -11.19 -7.82 8.53
N ALA A 24 -10.04 -7.30 8.96
CA ALA A 24 -9.70 -5.91 8.70
C ALA A 24 -9.62 -5.68 7.18
N GLU A 25 -10.37 -4.70 6.67
CA GLU A 25 -10.38 -4.42 5.23
C GLU A 25 -9.02 -3.90 4.74
N ILE A 26 -8.60 -4.36 3.56
CA ILE A 26 -7.33 -3.95 2.92
C ILE A 26 -7.36 -2.45 2.63
N SER A 27 -6.41 -1.70 3.17
CA SER A 27 -6.41 -0.23 3.08
C SER A 27 -5.01 0.34 3.21
N CYS A 28 -4.81 1.58 2.75
CA CYS A 28 -3.68 2.38 3.19
C CYS A 28 -3.71 2.52 4.72
N LYS A 29 -2.56 2.39 5.38
CA LYS A 29 -2.45 2.48 6.84
C LYS A 29 -1.71 3.73 7.27
N SER A 30 -2.19 4.36 8.34
CA SER A 30 -1.48 5.43 9.03
C SER A 30 -0.25 4.90 9.78
N GLU A 31 0.55 5.82 10.32
CA GLU A 31 1.68 5.48 11.19
C GLU A 31 1.24 4.77 12.47
N ASP A 32 0.02 5.02 12.93
CA ASP A 32 -0.57 4.38 14.11
C ASP A 32 -1.24 3.02 13.75
N GLY A 33 -1.23 2.63 12.47
CA GLY A 33 -1.76 1.35 11.96
C GLY A 33 -3.25 1.38 11.59
N ASP A 34 -3.89 2.54 11.70
CA ASP A 34 -5.31 2.73 11.40
C ASP A 34 -5.56 2.84 9.90
N PRO A 35 -6.72 2.37 9.39
CA PRO A 35 -7.10 2.57 7.99
C PRO A 35 -7.28 4.05 7.66
N VAL A 36 -6.70 4.50 6.55
CA VAL A 36 -6.88 5.85 5.98
C VAL A 36 -7.30 5.76 4.52
N ASP A 37 -8.04 6.76 4.05
CA ASP A 37 -8.51 6.79 2.66
C ASP A 37 -7.37 7.05 1.69
N TRP A 38 -6.44 7.93 2.07
CA TRP A 38 -5.19 8.15 1.36
C TRP A 38 -4.14 8.72 2.31
N PHE A 39 -2.87 8.57 1.92
CA PHE A 39 -1.77 9.34 2.50
C PHE A 39 -0.75 9.76 1.45
N LEU A 40 -0.02 10.82 1.78
CA LEU A 40 1.15 11.33 1.09
C LEU A 40 2.35 11.25 2.02
N LEU A 41 3.50 10.88 1.46
CA LEU A 41 4.77 11.04 2.13
C LEU A 41 5.82 11.70 1.25
N TYR A 42 6.63 12.53 1.88
CA TYR A 42 7.79 13.17 1.28
C TYR A 42 9.02 12.81 2.11
N LYS A 43 9.81 11.86 1.63
CA LYS A 43 11.06 11.45 2.27
C LYS A 43 12.15 12.49 2.00
N LEU A 44 12.82 12.92 3.05
CA LEU A 44 13.79 14.01 3.02
C LEU A 44 15.16 13.53 2.52
N PRO A 45 15.90 14.33 1.73
CA PRO A 45 17.22 13.94 1.24
C PRO A 45 18.22 13.81 2.39
N LYS A 46 19.24 12.98 2.19
CA LYS A 46 20.36 12.90 3.13
C LYS A 46 21.07 14.24 3.16
N TYR A 47 21.25 14.79 4.36
CA TYR A 47 21.87 16.10 4.53
C TYR A 47 22.87 16.07 5.66
N ILE A 48 24.15 16.26 5.34
CA ILE A 48 25.23 16.25 6.34
C ILE A 48 25.65 17.71 6.57
N ARG A 49 25.03 18.38 7.55
CA ARG A 49 25.57 19.61 8.17
C ARG A 49 25.82 19.37 9.64
N LYS A 50 26.83 20.06 10.19
CA LYS A 50 27.34 19.89 11.56
C LYS A 50 26.27 20.07 12.65
N GLU A 51 25.24 20.87 12.39
CA GLU A 51 24.25 21.29 13.40
C GLU A 51 22.94 20.48 13.36
N SER A 52 22.63 19.81 12.25
CA SER A 52 21.40 19.00 12.11
C SER A 52 21.54 17.95 11.00
N PRO A 53 22.30 16.87 11.23
CA PRO A 53 22.45 15.80 10.24
C PRO A 53 21.09 15.11 10.02
N ARG A 54 20.72 14.90 8.76
CA ARG A 54 19.60 14.04 8.35
C ARG A 54 20.15 12.77 7.74
N THR A 55 19.64 11.64 8.20
CA THR A 55 20.05 10.31 7.73
C THR A 55 19.58 10.03 6.30
N GLY A 56 18.56 10.76 5.84
CA GLY A 56 17.88 10.53 4.58
C GLY A 56 16.80 9.48 4.69
N LEU A 57 16.35 9.18 5.91
CA LEU A 57 15.27 8.25 6.23
C LEU A 57 14.06 8.93 6.88
N GLU A 58 14.24 10.18 7.32
CA GLU A 58 13.17 11.02 7.85
C GLU A 58 12.21 11.41 6.71
N TYR A 59 10.91 11.45 6.99
CA TYR A 59 9.91 11.87 6.01
C TYR A 59 8.83 12.76 6.62
N MET A 60 8.27 13.63 5.80
CA MET A 60 7.02 14.33 6.09
C MET A 60 5.86 13.43 5.67
N TYR A 61 4.78 13.47 6.45
CA TYR A 61 3.58 12.65 6.29
C TYR A 61 2.32 13.52 6.32
N MET A 62 1.31 13.15 5.55
CA MET A 62 -0.03 13.75 5.54
C MET A 62 -1.01 12.64 5.16
N ASP A 63 -2.20 12.63 5.75
CA ASP A 63 -3.26 11.69 5.39
C ASP A 63 -4.62 12.36 5.29
N SER A 64 -5.60 11.57 4.85
CA SER A 64 -7.01 11.97 4.73
C SER A 64 -7.65 12.47 6.02
N LEU A 65 -7.14 12.10 7.20
CA LEU A 65 -7.72 12.47 8.49
C LEU A 65 -7.16 13.80 9.01
N THR A 66 -5.84 13.98 8.87
CA THR A 66 -5.11 15.12 9.42
C THR A 66 -5.00 16.27 8.43
N GLN A 67 -4.86 15.97 7.14
CA GLN A 67 -4.72 16.92 6.03
C GLN A 67 -3.68 18.03 6.26
N ALA A 68 -2.66 17.74 7.07
CA ALA A 68 -1.57 18.66 7.40
C ALA A 68 -0.23 17.93 7.36
N TRP A 69 0.79 18.58 6.80
CA TRP A 69 2.14 18.03 6.77
C TRP A 69 2.74 18.01 8.18
N GLN A 70 3.11 16.82 8.64
CA GLN A 70 3.82 16.60 9.89
C GLN A 70 5.11 15.83 9.66
N LEU A 71 6.12 16.05 10.50
CA LEU A 71 7.30 15.20 10.51
C LEU A 71 6.90 13.85 11.12
N SER A 72 7.22 12.76 10.43
CA SER A 72 6.93 11.40 10.89
C SER A 72 7.59 11.09 12.24
N LYS A 73 6.89 10.27 13.05
CA LYS A 73 7.44 9.69 14.29
C LYS A 73 8.43 8.54 13.99
N PHE A 74 8.40 7.99 12.78
CA PHE A 74 9.17 6.82 12.35
C PHE A 74 10.12 7.17 11.20
N LEU A 75 11.10 6.30 10.98
CA LEU A 75 11.93 6.34 9.78
C LEU A 75 11.28 5.51 8.69
N ILE A 76 11.44 5.91 7.43
CA ILE A 76 10.80 5.23 6.29
C ILE A 76 11.20 3.75 6.18
N ASN A 77 12.34 3.34 6.72
CA ASN A 77 12.80 1.95 6.71
C ASN A 77 12.24 1.09 7.85
N MET A 78 11.41 1.65 8.73
CA MET A 78 10.78 0.93 9.83
C MET A 78 9.44 0.32 9.38
N THR A 79 9.10 -0.86 9.87
CA THR A 79 7.79 -1.50 9.60
C THR A 79 6.61 -0.68 10.15
N GLN A 80 6.86 0.16 11.16
CA GLN A 80 5.88 1.10 11.72
C GLN A 80 5.64 2.34 10.85
N SER A 81 6.47 2.59 9.82
CA SER A 81 6.20 3.67 8.86
C SER A 81 4.89 3.42 8.11
N ALA A 82 4.26 4.47 7.58
CA ALA A 82 3.00 4.32 6.83
C ALA A 82 3.13 3.33 5.65
N LEU A 83 4.26 3.35 4.94
CA LEU A 83 4.55 2.36 3.88
C LEU A 83 4.74 0.96 4.45
N GLY A 84 5.45 0.83 5.56
CA GLY A 84 5.67 -0.44 6.25
C GLY A 84 4.35 -1.10 6.68
N GLN A 85 3.51 -0.34 7.39
CA GLN A 85 2.19 -0.79 7.85
C GLN A 85 1.30 -1.18 6.66
N THR A 86 1.33 -0.40 5.59
CA THR A 86 0.52 -0.64 4.39
C THR A 86 0.95 -1.91 3.66
N LEU A 87 2.25 -2.04 3.33
CA LEU A 87 2.79 -3.19 2.59
C LEU A 87 2.80 -4.49 3.41
N ASN A 88 2.81 -4.41 4.74
CA ASN A 88 2.75 -5.60 5.59
C ASN A 88 1.52 -6.47 5.28
N GLN A 89 0.38 -5.86 4.94
CA GLN A 89 -0.82 -6.60 4.51
C GLN A 89 -0.57 -7.49 3.28
N LEU A 90 0.20 -6.99 2.29
CA LEU A 90 0.58 -7.75 1.09
C LEU A 90 1.52 -8.90 1.47
N TYR A 91 2.53 -8.63 2.29
CA TYR A 91 3.51 -9.66 2.70
C TYR A 91 2.86 -10.78 3.52
N GLU A 92 1.93 -10.47 4.42
CA GLU A 92 1.16 -11.47 5.16
C GLU A 92 0.28 -12.33 4.25
N ALA A 93 -0.36 -11.72 3.25
CA ALA A 93 -1.16 -12.43 2.25
C ALA A 93 -0.30 -13.34 1.36
N TYR A 94 0.91 -12.90 1.00
CA TYR A 94 1.88 -13.70 0.25
C TYR A 94 2.34 -14.93 1.05
N ILE A 95 2.74 -14.75 2.30
CA ILE A 95 3.19 -15.85 3.18
C ILE A 95 2.07 -16.88 3.40
N SER A 96 0.83 -16.40 3.58
CA SER A 96 -0.34 -17.26 3.77
C SER A 96 -0.87 -17.90 2.49
N LYS A 97 -0.31 -17.56 1.31
CA LYS A 97 -0.78 -18.01 -0.01
C LYS A 97 -2.28 -17.77 -0.20
N ASN A 98 -2.71 -16.55 0.10
CA ASN A 98 -4.11 -16.22 0.10
C ASN A 98 -4.66 -15.95 -1.32
N ASP A 99 -5.31 -16.95 -1.92
CA ASP A 99 -5.93 -16.87 -3.25
C ASP A 99 -7.20 -15.97 -3.31
N SER A 100 -7.65 -15.44 -2.17
CA SER A 100 -8.73 -14.43 -2.13
C SER A 100 -8.23 -13.00 -2.36
N THR A 101 -6.92 -12.81 -2.54
CA THR A 101 -6.28 -11.52 -2.75
C THR A 101 -5.46 -11.49 -4.04
N ALA A 102 -5.28 -10.30 -4.60
CA ALA A 102 -4.41 -10.07 -5.74
C ALA A 102 -3.38 -9.00 -5.40
N TYR A 103 -2.19 -9.09 -6.00
CA TYR A 103 -1.17 -8.05 -5.87
C TYR A 103 -0.36 -7.88 -7.15
N VAL A 104 0.19 -6.68 -7.31
CA VAL A 104 1.13 -6.32 -8.37
C VAL A 104 2.21 -5.44 -7.78
N ILE A 105 3.46 -5.68 -8.13
CA ILE A 105 4.59 -4.83 -7.78
C ILE A 105 5.39 -4.52 -9.04
N TYR A 106 5.62 -3.23 -9.28
CA TYR A 106 6.28 -2.75 -10.49
C TYR A 106 7.26 -1.63 -10.23
N ASN A 107 8.37 -1.66 -10.96
CA ASN A 107 9.44 -0.66 -10.89
C ASN A 107 10.32 -0.77 -12.15
N ASP A 108 10.62 0.33 -12.83
CA ASP A 108 11.61 0.36 -13.92
C ASP A 108 13.03 0.05 -13.44
N ASP A 109 13.31 0.25 -12.14
CA ASP A 109 14.56 -0.15 -11.47
C ASP A 109 14.26 -1.20 -10.40
N VAL A 110 14.33 -2.48 -10.80
CA VAL A 110 13.87 -3.64 -10.01
C VAL A 110 14.91 -4.05 -8.94
N PRO A 111 14.51 -4.35 -7.69
CA PRO A 111 15.42 -4.91 -6.69
C PRO A 111 16.21 -6.11 -7.21
N HIS A 112 17.51 -6.19 -6.87
CA HIS A 112 18.43 -7.27 -7.28
C HIS A 112 18.63 -7.45 -8.80
N SER A 113 17.98 -6.64 -9.64
CA SER A 113 18.20 -6.62 -11.09
C SER A 113 19.30 -5.63 -11.44
N LYS A 114 20.17 -6.01 -12.38
CA LYS A 114 21.09 -5.07 -13.05
C LYS A 114 20.50 -4.49 -14.34
N HIS A 115 19.31 -4.95 -14.72
CA HIS A 115 18.64 -4.58 -15.95
C HIS A 115 17.57 -3.55 -15.65
N TYR A 116 17.86 -2.31 -16.03
CA TYR A 116 16.88 -1.25 -16.16
C TYR A 116 15.98 -1.52 -17.36
N SER A 117 14.67 -1.34 -17.20
CA SER A 117 13.77 -1.43 -18.33
C SER A 117 13.79 -0.16 -19.19
N TRP A 118 14.24 -0.31 -20.44
CA TRP A 118 14.20 0.75 -21.45
C TRP A 118 12.92 0.73 -22.31
N LYS A 119 12.11 -0.34 -22.20
CA LYS A 119 10.92 -0.56 -23.04
C LYS A 119 9.60 -0.28 -22.32
N GLN A 120 9.60 -0.40 -20.99
CA GLN A 120 8.46 -0.13 -20.13
C GLN A 120 8.51 1.31 -19.61
N GLY A 121 7.38 1.81 -19.11
CA GLY A 121 7.28 3.15 -18.57
C GLY A 121 8.17 3.37 -17.34
N HIS A 122 8.64 4.61 -17.15
CA HIS A 122 9.36 5.04 -15.95
C HIS A 122 8.39 5.28 -14.80
N THR A 123 7.81 4.19 -14.31
CA THR A 123 6.75 4.18 -13.30
C THR A 123 7.00 3.11 -12.25
N LYS A 124 6.61 3.40 -11.02
CA LYS A 124 6.90 2.57 -9.85
C LYS A 124 5.73 2.57 -8.88
N GLY A 125 5.41 1.40 -8.33
CA GLY A 125 4.32 1.28 -7.40
C GLY A 125 3.92 -0.15 -7.11
N PHE A 126 2.79 -0.28 -6.43
CA PHE A 126 2.27 -1.56 -5.99
C PHE A 126 0.75 -1.49 -5.80
N LEU A 127 0.09 -2.63 -6.00
CA LEU A 127 -1.33 -2.82 -5.79
C LEU A 127 -1.53 -4.03 -4.87
N PHE A 128 -2.49 -3.93 -3.97
CA PHE A 128 -2.96 -5.06 -3.17
C PHE A 128 -4.45 -4.92 -2.91
N LEU A 129 -5.21 -5.98 -3.14
CA LEU A 129 -6.67 -5.93 -3.10
C LEU A 129 -7.31 -7.29 -2.83
N ASP A 130 -8.57 -7.23 -2.39
CA ASP A 130 -9.53 -8.34 -2.41
C ASP A 130 -10.76 -7.93 -3.24
N LYS A 131 -11.85 -8.71 -3.16
CA LYS A 131 -13.12 -8.43 -3.86
C LYS A 131 -13.98 -7.33 -3.20
N SER A 132 -13.57 -6.79 -2.05
CA SER A 132 -14.18 -5.63 -1.39
C SER A 132 -13.46 -4.34 -1.77
N GLN A 133 -12.14 -4.30 -1.54
CA GLN A 133 -11.32 -3.10 -1.69
C GLN A 133 -9.83 -3.42 -1.76
N GLY A 134 -9.01 -2.39 -1.95
CA GLY A 134 -7.57 -2.48 -1.93
C GLY A 134 -6.91 -1.12 -1.88
N PHE A 135 -5.60 -1.10 -2.09
CA PHE A 135 -4.85 0.14 -2.26
C PHE A 135 -3.98 0.13 -3.51
N TRP A 136 -3.73 1.33 -4.03
CA TRP A 136 -2.72 1.58 -5.05
C TRP A 136 -1.69 2.56 -4.50
N GLY A 137 -0.44 2.09 -4.39
CA GLY A 137 0.72 2.89 -4.05
C GLY A 137 1.48 3.31 -5.30
N ILE A 138 1.78 4.60 -5.43
CA ILE A 138 2.61 5.15 -6.51
C ILE A 138 3.77 5.91 -5.87
N HIS A 139 4.99 5.70 -6.35
CA HIS A 139 6.17 6.31 -5.74
C HIS A 139 7.29 6.61 -6.73
N SER A 140 8.32 7.31 -6.26
CA SER A 140 9.54 7.61 -7.05
C SER A 140 10.77 6.78 -6.64
N ILE A 141 10.64 5.89 -5.64
CA ILE A 141 11.74 5.15 -5.01
C ILE A 141 12.26 4.01 -5.92
N PRO A 142 13.50 4.04 -6.43
CA PRO A 142 14.08 2.93 -7.18
C PRO A 142 14.40 1.74 -6.27
N LEU A 143 14.39 0.51 -6.80
CA LEU A 143 14.67 -0.73 -6.07
C LEU A 143 13.71 -0.97 -4.88
N PHE A 144 12.47 -0.51 -4.99
CA PHE A 144 11.44 -0.63 -3.94
C PHE A 144 10.07 -1.00 -4.55
N PRO A 145 9.23 -1.75 -3.83
CA PRO A 145 9.54 -2.47 -2.59
C PRO A 145 10.40 -3.73 -2.82
N PRO A 146 10.96 -4.37 -1.79
CA PRO A 146 11.58 -5.69 -1.92
C PRO A 146 10.58 -6.73 -2.45
N PHE A 147 11.09 -7.89 -2.90
CA PHE A 147 10.24 -9.03 -3.22
C PHE A 147 9.43 -9.46 -1.97
N PRO A 148 8.21 -10.00 -2.14
CA PRO A 148 7.36 -10.35 -0.99
C PRO A 148 8.01 -11.28 0.03
N GLU A 149 8.85 -12.23 -0.40
CA GLU A 149 9.62 -13.12 0.46
C GLU A 149 10.66 -12.43 1.35
N GLU A 150 11.08 -11.21 1.01
CA GLU A 150 12.05 -10.41 1.79
C GLU A 150 11.38 -9.54 2.86
N GLY A 151 10.06 -9.35 2.76
CA GLY A 151 9.30 -8.46 3.62
C GLY A 151 9.63 -6.97 3.42
N TYR A 152 9.22 -6.14 4.39
CA TYR A 152 9.41 -4.70 4.26
C TYR A 152 10.86 -4.28 4.44
N GLY A 153 11.35 -3.45 3.52
CA GLY A 153 12.67 -2.86 3.60
C GLY A 153 12.75 -1.62 2.71
N TYR A 154 13.64 -0.70 3.08
CA TYR A 154 13.88 0.51 2.30
C TYR A 154 15.28 0.49 1.69
N PRO A 155 15.42 0.70 0.36
CA PRO A 155 16.69 0.53 -0.32
C PRO A 155 17.72 1.59 0.12
N PRO A 156 18.99 1.22 0.31
CA PRO A 156 20.05 2.18 0.66
C PRO A 156 20.18 3.35 -0.34
N THR A 157 19.92 3.09 -1.62
CA THR A 157 19.94 4.09 -2.70
C THR A 157 18.87 5.17 -2.52
N GLY A 158 17.72 4.82 -1.92
CA GLY A 158 16.64 5.75 -1.62
C GLY A 158 17.00 6.81 -0.56
N LYS A 159 18.12 6.65 0.17
CA LYS A 159 18.52 7.60 1.23
C LYS A 159 19.02 8.94 0.67
N GLN A 160 19.66 8.93 -0.49
CA GLN A 160 20.40 10.10 -0.98
C GLN A 160 19.47 11.27 -1.33
N ASN A 161 18.50 11.03 -2.22
CA ASN A 161 17.62 12.07 -2.75
C ASN A 161 16.27 12.10 -2.03
N ALA A 162 15.52 13.18 -2.21
CA ALA A 162 14.13 13.22 -1.80
C ALA A 162 13.31 12.20 -2.61
N GLN A 163 12.28 11.63 -1.99
CA GLN A 163 11.37 10.69 -2.64
C GLN A 163 9.94 11.00 -2.23
N MET A 164 8.98 10.74 -3.10
CA MET A 164 7.56 10.89 -2.83
C MET A 164 6.86 9.54 -2.98
N ALA A 165 5.84 9.31 -2.16
CA ALA A 165 4.85 8.28 -2.42
C ALA A 165 3.45 8.76 -2.03
N ILE A 166 2.47 8.25 -2.75
CA ILE A 166 1.04 8.36 -2.43
C ILE A 166 0.48 6.94 -2.32
N CYS A 167 -0.42 6.74 -1.35
CA CYS A 167 -1.26 5.55 -1.27
C CYS A 167 -2.71 6.00 -1.27
N ILE A 168 -3.55 5.37 -2.08
CA ILE A 168 -4.99 5.61 -2.11
C ILE A 168 -5.72 4.28 -1.93
N THR A 169 -6.65 4.24 -0.99
CA THR A 169 -7.58 3.14 -0.78
C THR A 169 -8.72 3.26 -1.78
N PHE A 170 -9.03 2.18 -2.49
CA PHE A 170 -10.06 2.13 -3.52
C PHE A 170 -11.03 0.98 -3.25
N ARG A 171 -12.32 1.18 -3.51
CA ARG A 171 -13.28 0.07 -3.60
C ARG A 171 -12.97 -0.78 -4.83
N TYR A 172 -13.31 -2.06 -4.77
CA TYR A 172 -12.97 -3.03 -5.83
C TYR A 172 -13.43 -2.59 -7.23
N ASN A 173 -14.58 -1.91 -7.33
CA ASN A 173 -15.12 -1.42 -8.59
C ASN A 173 -14.22 -0.40 -9.33
N GLN A 174 -13.28 0.26 -8.64
CA GLN A 174 -12.32 1.17 -9.28
C GLN A 174 -11.19 0.43 -10.00
N PHE A 175 -10.91 -0.83 -9.61
CA PHE A 175 -9.75 -1.54 -10.15
C PHE A 175 -9.89 -1.93 -11.62
N ALA A 176 -11.11 -2.02 -12.16
CA ALA A 176 -11.32 -2.17 -13.60
C ALA A 176 -10.80 -0.97 -14.41
N GLU A 177 -10.79 0.23 -13.81
CA GLU A 177 -10.25 1.43 -14.44
C GLU A 177 -8.74 1.56 -14.19
N ILE A 178 -8.26 1.14 -13.01
CA ILE A 178 -6.83 1.02 -12.71
C ILE A 178 -6.17 -0.01 -13.64
N ASP A 179 -6.85 -1.11 -13.99
CA ASP A 179 -6.40 -2.11 -14.95
C ASP A 179 -6.08 -1.49 -16.32
N LYS A 180 -6.96 -0.63 -16.82
CA LYS A 180 -6.73 0.13 -18.06
C LYS A 180 -5.60 1.15 -17.91
N GLN A 181 -5.50 1.80 -16.75
CA GLN A 181 -4.40 2.74 -16.51
C GLN A 181 -3.04 2.04 -16.50
N LEU A 182 -2.92 0.88 -15.86
CA LEU A 182 -1.67 0.12 -15.87
C LEU A 182 -1.32 -0.39 -17.27
N LEU A 183 -2.31 -0.73 -18.11
CA LEU A 183 -2.05 -1.00 -19.52
C LEU A 183 -1.43 0.20 -20.23
N CYS A 184 -1.95 1.41 -20.00
CA CYS A 184 -1.43 2.65 -20.57
C CYS A 184 -0.02 2.98 -20.05
N TYR A 185 0.23 2.76 -18.76
CA TYR A 185 1.52 3.00 -18.12
C TYR A 185 2.58 2.02 -18.62
N ASN A 186 2.17 0.82 -19.05
CA ASN A 186 3.02 -0.29 -19.45
C ASN A 186 4.20 -0.49 -18.48
N PRO A 187 3.92 -0.75 -17.19
CA PRO A 187 4.94 -0.79 -16.15
C PRO A 187 5.80 -2.06 -16.25
N ASN A 188 7.01 -2.00 -15.67
CA ASN A 188 7.84 -3.17 -15.50
C ASN A 188 7.45 -3.93 -14.23
N ILE A 189 6.53 -4.90 -14.36
CA ILE A 189 6.08 -5.77 -13.26
C ILE A 189 7.14 -6.83 -12.98
N TYR A 190 7.60 -6.94 -11.73
CA TYR A 190 8.60 -7.94 -11.33
C TYR A 190 8.09 -8.96 -10.31
N SER A 191 6.95 -8.70 -9.68
CA SER A 191 6.27 -9.67 -8.81
C SER A 191 4.77 -9.41 -8.83
N CYS A 192 3.97 -10.45 -9.06
CA CYS A 192 2.53 -10.34 -8.96
C CYS A 192 1.86 -11.70 -8.76
N SER A 193 0.64 -11.65 -8.23
CA SER A 193 -0.28 -12.79 -8.15
C SER A 193 -1.69 -12.30 -8.46
N ILE A 194 -2.29 -12.86 -9.51
CA ILE A 194 -3.65 -12.53 -9.95
C ILE A 194 -4.44 -13.85 -10.05
N PRO A 195 -5.07 -14.32 -8.96
CA PRO A 195 -5.91 -15.52 -8.99
C PRO A 195 -7.08 -15.39 -9.98
N ASP A 196 -7.59 -16.53 -10.47
CA ASP A 196 -8.61 -16.62 -11.52
C ASP A 196 -9.87 -15.80 -11.21
N ILE A 197 -10.23 -15.66 -9.94
CA ILE A 197 -11.39 -14.87 -9.51
C ILE A 197 -11.30 -13.40 -9.93
N PHE A 198 -10.09 -12.87 -10.16
CA PHE A 198 -9.86 -11.48 -10.56
C PHE A 198 -9.74 -11.29 -12.08
N HIS A 199 -9.53 -12.36 -12.87
CA HIS A 199 -9.29 -12.26 -14.32
C HIS A 199 -10.41 -11.57 -15.11
N PRO A 200 -11.71 -11.77 -14.79
CA PRO A 200 -12.78 -11.07 -15.52
C PRO A 200 -12.69 -9.54 -15.42
N ASP A 201 -12.20 -9.04 -14.27
CA ASP A 201 -12.18 -7.61 -13.96
C ASP A 201 -10.80 -6.98 -14.21
N LEU A 202 -9.72 -7.77 -14.16
CA LEU A 202 -8.31 -7.33 -14.32
C LEU A 202 -7.57 -8.04 -15.48
N PRO A 203 -8.13 -8.07 -16.70
CA PRO A 203 -7.55 -8.83 -17.80
C PRO A 203 -6.22 -8.24 -18.32
N ASN A 204 -6.00 -6.92 -18.20
CA ASN A 204 -4.76 -6.32 -18.70
C ASN A 204 -3.61 -6.50 -17.72
N VAL A 205 -3.87 -6.36 -16.42
CA VAL A 205 -2.91 -6.67 -15.36
C VAL A 205 -2.49 -8.14 -15.44
N GLN A 206 -3.43 -9.05 -15.66
CA GLN A 206 -3.12 -10.47 -15.87
C GLN A 206 -2.15 -10.67 -17.05
N LYS A 207 -2.38 -10.03 -18.20
CA LYS A 207 -1.48 -10.08 -19.36
C LYS A 207 -0.10 -9.47 -19.08
N LEU A 208 -0.05 -8.32 -18.41
CA LEU A 208 1.19 -7.67 -18.00
C LEU A 208 2.01 -8.57 -17.07
N CYS A 209 1.35 -9.21 -16.11
CA CYS A 209 1.94 -10.15 -15.16
C CYS A 209 2.65 -11.33 -15.81
N VAL A 210 2.03 -11.95 -16.81
CA VAL A 210 2.61 -13.11 -17.51
C VAL A 210 3.49 -12.73 -18.70
N GLY A 211 3.67 -11.43 -18.98
CA GLY A 211 4.44 -10.95 -20.12
C GLY A 211 3.84 -11.31 -21.49
N SER A 212 2.50 -11.43 -21.57
CA SER A 212 1.79 -11.77 -22.80
C SER A 212 1.72 -10.60 -23.79
N ALA A 213 1.34 -10.89 -25.03
CA ALA A 213 1.06 -9.85 -26.02
C ALA A 213 -0.03 -8.90 -25.51
N LEU A 214 0.34 -7.62 -25.40
CA LEU A 214 -0.58 -6.58 -24.96
C LEU A 214 -1.53 -6.19 -26.10
N PRO A 215 -2.79 -5.83 -25.78
CA PRO A 215 -3.68 -5.20 -26.76
C PRO A 215 -3.12 -3.84 -27.21
N LEU A 216 -3.82 -3.18 -28.14
CA LEU A 216 -3.47 -1.81 -28.54
C LEU A 216 -3.48 -0.90 -27.31
N ILE A 217 -2.31 -0.34 -26.99
CA ILE A 217 -2.13 0.57 -25.86
C ILE A 217 -2.55 1.97 -26.32
N PRO A 218 -3.52 2.62 -25.65
CA PRO A 218 -3.85 4.02 -25.92
C PRO A 218 -2.63 4.92 -25.71
N TRP A 219 -2.48 5.95 -26.53
CA TRP A 219 -1.40 6.94 -26.37
C TRP A 219 -1.52 7.77 -25.09
N HIS A 220 -2.75 8.01 -24.67
CA HIS A 220 -3.09 8.72 -23.44
C HIS A 220 -4.38 8.11 -22.88
N HIS A 221 -4.49 8.11 -21.56
CA HIS A 221 -5.70 7.71 -20.87
C HIS A 221 -5.84 8.59 -19.64
N LEU A 222 -6.83 9.49 -19.66
CA LEU A 222 -7.14 10.35 -18.52
C LEU A 222 -8.42 9.81 -17.89
N SER A 223 -8.33 9.38 -16.64
CA SER A 223 -9.46 8.83 -15.92
C SER A 223 -9.62 9.45 -14.54
N LYS A 224 -10.87 9.48 -14.09
CA LYS A 224 -11.24 9.92 -12.75
C LYS A 224 -11.47 8.67 -11.90
N LEU A 225 -10.60 8.45 -10.94
CA LEU A 225 -10.76 7.43 -9.90
C LEU A 225 -11.30 8.08 -8.63
N GLN A 226 -12.12 7.34 -7.90
CA GLN A 226 -12.67 7.80 -6.63
C GLN A 226 -12.19 6.88 -5.51
N SER A 227 -11.54 7.44 -4.49
CA SER A 227 -11.12 6.70 -3.31
C SER A 227 -12.31 6.08 -2.56
N ALA A 228 -12.02 5.20 -1.61
CA ALA A 228 -13.05 4.49 -0.85
C ALA A 228 -13.96 5.41 -0.02
N GLN A 229 -13.49 6.60 0.37
CA GLN A 229 -14.26 7.63 1.06
C GLN A 229 -14.69 8.80 0.15
N GLY A 230 -14.52 8.68 -1.17
CA GLY A 230 -15.17 9.57 -2.12
C GLY A 230 -14.33 10.71 -2.68
N GLU A 231 -13.04 10.81 -2.33
CA GLU A 231 -12.13 11.80 -2.91
C GLU A 231 -11.75 11.43 -4.34
N ASN A 232 -11.58 12.45 -5.19
CA ASN A 232 -11.38 12.26 -6.62
C ASN A 232 -9.91 12.44 -6.99
N PHE A 233 -9.36 11.46 -7.69
CA PHE A 233 -8.00 11.45 -8.21
C PHE A 233 -8.06 11.37 -9.74
N LEU A 234 -7.26 12.20 -10.41
CA LEU A 234 -7.09 12.15 -11.85
C LEU A 234 -5.79 11.42 -12.16
N HIS A 235 -5.87 10.43 -13.04
CA HIS A 235 -4.74 9.61 -13.49
C HIS A 235 -4.60 9.67 -15.00
#